data_AF-F4IIX2-F1
#
_entry.id   AF-F4IIX2-F1
#
_cell.length_a   1.000
_cell.length_b   1.000
_cell.length_c   1.000
_cell.angle_alpha   90.00
_cell.angle_beta   90.00
_cell.angle_gamma   90.00
#
_symmetry.space_group_name_H-M   'P 1'
#
loop_
_entity.id
_entity.type
_entity.pdbx_description
1 polymer ?
#
loop_
_entity_poly.entity_id
_entity_poly.type
_entity_poly.pdbx_seq_one_letter_code
_entity_poly.pdbx_strand_id
1 'polypeptide(L)'
;MRQFATMFRQIAQHKWAWPFLEPVDVKGLGLHDYYKVIEKPMDLGTIKKKMESSEYSNVREIYADVRLVFKNAMRYNEEKEDVYVMAESLLEKFEEKWLLIMPKLVEEEKKQVDEEAEKHANKQLTMEAAQAEMARDLSNELYEIDLQLEKLRESVVQRCRKLSTQEKKGLSAALGRLSPEDLSKALKMVSESNPSFPAGAPEVELDIDVQTDVTLWRLKVFVQEALKAANKSSGGTNAQNNNNTGTGEINKNNAKRRREISDAINKASIKRAKKA
;
A
#
# COMPACT_ATOMS: atom_id res chain seq x y z
N MET A 1 20.06 -32.15 -6.86
CA MET A 1 21.54 -32.09 -6.96
C MET A 1 22.25 -33.42 -6.73
N ARG A 2 22.10 -34.11 -5.59
CA ARG A 2 22.90 -35.33 -5.26
C ARG A 2 22.79 -36.48 -6.29
N GLN A 3 21.59 -36.77 -6.79
CA GLN A 3 21.38 -37.83 -7.80
C GLN A 3 22.08 -37.50 -9.13
N PHE A 4 22.01 -36.23 -9.55
CA PHE A 4 22.69 -35.77 -10.75
C PHE A 4 24.21 -35.84 -10.62
N ALA A 5 24.78 -35.42 -9.48
CA ALA A 5 26.20 -35.54 -9.21
C ALA A 5 26.70 -37.00 -9.25
N THR A 6 25.87 -37.95 -8.78
CA THR A 6 26.16 -39.38 -8.91
C THR A 6 26.15 -39.83 -10.36
N MET A 7 25.14 -39.43 -11.14
CA MET A 7 25.06 -39.73 -12.58
C MET A 7 26.27 -39.19 -13.34
N PHE A 8 26.62 -37.92 -13.13
CA PHE A 8 27.78 -37.28 -13.73
C PHE A 8 29.08 -38.05 -13.41
N ARG A 9 29.27 -38.43 -12.14
CA ARG A 9 30.42 -39.23 -11.70
C ARG A 9 30.50 -40.58 -12.41
N GLN A 10 29.36 -41.25 -12.61
CA GLN A 10 29.32 -42.52 -13.34
C GLN A 10 29.74 -42.37 -14.81
N ILE A 11 29.34 -41.28 -15.46
CA ILE A 11 29.79 -40.96 -16.83
C ILE A 11 31.30 -40.67 -16.84
N ALA A 12 31.79 -39.81 -15.95
CA ALA A 12 33.21 -39.45 -15.89
C ALA A 12 34.15 -40.62 -15.51
N GLN A 13 33.64 -41.64 -14.82
CA GLN A 13 34.39 -42.85 -14.46
C GLN A 13 34.25 -43.98 -15.48
N HIS A 14 33.47 -43.79 -16.55
CA HIS A 14 33.29 -44.81 -17.57
C HIS A 14 34.61 -45.06 -18.32
N LYS A 15 34.86 -46.31 -18.72
CA LYS A 15 36.10 -46.71 -19.44
C LYS A 15 36.36 -45.94 -20.74
N TRP A 16 35.33 -45.34 -21.33
CA TRP A 16 35.39 -44.54 -22.55
C TRP A 16 35.38 -43.03 -22.30
N ALA A 17 35.39 -42.60 -21.04
CA ALA A 17 35.33 -41.18 -20.70
C ALA A 17 36.65 -40.44 -20.92
N TRP A 18 37.78 -41.17 -20.98
CA TRP A 18 39.13 -40.59 -20.96
C TRP A 18 39.40 -39.49 -22.00
N PRO A 19 38.87 -39.51 -23.25
CA PRO A 19 39.09 -38.42 -24.20
C PRO A 19 38.38 -37.11 -23.82
N PHE A 20 37.38 -37.22 -22.94
CA PHE A 20 36.47 -36.13 -22.58
C PHE A 20 36.77 -35.56 -21.19
N LEU A 21 37.80 -36.04 -20.50
CA LEU A 21 38.11 -35.62 -19.12
C LEU A 21 38.82 -34.29 -19.03
N GLU A 22 39.53 -33.89 -20.09
CA GLU A 22 40.28 -32.64 -20.15
C GLU A 22 39.95 -31.91 -21.46
N PRO A 23 40.21 -30.58 -21.54
CA PRO A 23 40.06 -29.83 -22.78
C PRO A 23 40.88 -30.47 -23.92
N VAL A 24 40.33 -30.46 -25.14
CA VAL A 24 41.02 -30.98 -26.32
C VAL A 24 42.34 -30.24 -26.52
N ASP A 25 43.46 -30.98 -26.58
CA ASP A 25 44.79 -30.43 -26.88
C ASP A 25 44.94 -30.18 -28.38
N VAL A 26 44.29 -29.12 -28.84
CA VAL A 26 44.24 -28.70 -30.25
C VAL A 26 45.65 -28.53 -30.83
N LYS A 27 46.61 -28.03 -30.04
CA LYS A 27 47.99 -27.79 -30.50
C LYS A 27 48.78 -29.10 -30.56
N GLY A 28 48.72 -29.92 -29.52
CA GLY A 28 49.44 -31.19 -29.47
C GLY A 28 48.94 -32.19 -30.53
N LEU A 29 47.66 -32.12 -30.89
CA LEU A 29 47.04 -32.95 -31.92
C LEU A 29 47.09 -32.34 -33.34
N GLY A 30 47.58 -31.11 -33.50
CA GLY A 30 47.67 -30.45 -34.81
C GLY A 30 46.33 -30.10 -35.47
N LEU A 31 45.29 -29.85 -34.67
CA LEU A 31 43.91 -29.64 -35.14
C LEU A 31 43.65 -28.18 -35.54
N HIS A 32 44.15 -27.75 -36.69
CA HIS A 32 44.16 -26.33 -37.09
C HIS A 32 42.77 -25.70 -37.33
N ASP A 33 41.73 -26.51 -37.50
CA ASP A 33 40.35 -26.10 -37.77
C ASP A 33 39.38 -26.34 -36.61
N TYR A 34 39.84 -26.90 -35.48
CA TYR A 34 38.99 -27.25 -34.34
C TYR A 34 38.08 -26.10 -33.89
N TYR A 35 38.64 -24.93 -33.63
CA TYR A 35 37.86 -23.76 -33.20
C TYR A 35 37.05 -23.08 -34.32
N LYS A 36 37.22 -23.51 -35.57
CA LYS A 36 36.33 -23.10 -36.69
C LYS A 36 35.08 -24.00 -36.73
N VAL A 37 35.23 -25.26 -36.35
CA VAL A 37 34.15 -26.26 -36.34
C VAL A 37 33.37 -26.24 -35.03
N ILE A 38 34.08 -26.07 -33.90
CA ILE A 38 33.56 -26.13 -32.54
C ILE A 38 33.57 -24.73 -31.90
N GLU A 39 32.37 -24.16 -31.76
CA GLU A 39 32.17 -22.80 -31.25
C GLU A 39 32.39 -22.67 -29.74
N LYS A 40 31.90 -23.66 -28.97
CA LYS A 40 32.00 -23.67 -27.50
C LYS A 40 32.62 -25.00 -27.04
N PRO A 41 33.96 -25.08 -26.94
CA PRO A 41 34.65 -26.23 -26.37
C PRO A 41 34.15 -26.52 -24.94
N MET A 42 34.05 -27.80 -24.58
CA MET A 42 33.66 -28.24 -23.25
C MET A 42 34.22 -29.64 -22.98
N ASP A 43 34.49 -29.93 -21.71
CA ASP A 43 34.99 -31.22 -21.24
C ASP A 43 34.45 -31.52 -19.82
N LEU A 44 34.49 -32.78 -19.41
CA LEU A 44 33.98 -33.24 -18.13
C LEU A 44 34.81 -32.68 -16.95
N GLY A 45 36.10 -32.43 -17.12
CA GLY A 45 36.94 -31.82 -16.09
C GLY A 45 36.53 -30.39 -15.79
N THR A 46 36.26 -29.59 -16.83
CA THR A 46 35.73 -28.23 -16.72
C THR A 46 34.35 -28.23 -16.08
N ILE A 47 33.44 -29.10 -16.51
CA ILE A 47 32.11 -29.22 -15.89
C ILE A 47 32.23 -29.56 -14.40
N LYS A 48 33.11 -30.49 -14.04
CA LYS A 48 33.35 -30.86 -12.65
C LYS A 48 33.82 -29.65 -11.82
N LYS A 49 34.78 -28.87 -12.33
CA LYS A 49 35.26 -27.65 -11.65
C LYS A 49 34.14 -26.64 -11.47
N LYS A 50 33.34 -26.38 -12.51
CA LYS A 50 32.17 -25.49 -12.46
C LYS A 50 31.10 -25.94 -11.45
N MET A 51 30.90 -27.24 -11.30
CA MET A 51 30.01 -27.80 -10.28
C MET A 51 30.54 -27.56 -8.86
N GLU A 52 31.85 -27.72 -8.66
CA GLU A 52 32.51 -27.53 -7.37
C GLU A 52 32.58 -26.05 -6.97
N SER A 53 32.73 -25.14 -7.93
CA SER A 53 32.71 -23.68 -7.73
C SER A 53 31.30 -23.08 -7.66
N SER A 54 30.25 -23.89 -7.77
CA SER A 54 28.84 -23.44 -7.79
C SER A 54 28.55 -22.42 -8.91
N GLU A 55 29.22 -22.54 -10.06
CA GLU A 55 28.99 -21.68 -11.23
C GLU A 55 27.69 -22.01 -11.99
N TYR A 56 27.06 -23.15 -11.68
CA TYR A 56 25.79 -23.54 -12.26
C TYR A 56 24.63 -23.15 -11.36
N SER A 57 23.63 -22.48 -11.92
CA SER A 57 22.44 -22.05 -11.15
C SER A 57 21.46 -23.19 -10.95
N ASN A 58 21.44 -24.17 -11.85
CA ASN A 58 20.54 -25.31 -11.81
C ASN A 58 21.14 -26.53 -12.53
N VAL A 59 20.52 -27.69 -12.31
CA VAL A 59 20.95 -28.97 -12.88
C VAL A 59 20.85 -28.99 -14.42
N ARG A 60 19.92 -28.22 -15.00
CA ARG A 60 19.67 -28.21 -16.45
C ARG A 60 20.83 -27.60 -17.23
N GLU A 61 21.53 -26.63 -16.63
CA GLU A 61 22.76 -26.08 -17.21
C GLU A 61 23.90 -27.11 -17.24
N ILE A 62 24.04 -27.91 -16.18
CA ILE A 62 25.02 -29.00 -16.15
C ILE A 62 24.67 -30.05 -17.20
N TYR A 63 23.38 -30.40 -17.32
CA TYR A 63 22.87 -31.29 -18.36
C TYR A 63 23.22 -30.77 -19.76
N ALA A 64 23.02 -29.48 -20.03
CA ALA A 64 23.34 -28.87 -21.32
C ALA A 64 24.84 -28.96 -21.64
N ASP A 65 25.72 -28.64 -20.68
CA ASP A 65 27.16 -28.70 -20.91
C ASP A 65 27.67 -30.14 -21.08
N VAL A 66 27.13 -31.15 -20.36
CA VAL A 66 27.50 -32.57 -20.57
C VAL A 66 27.14 -33.02 -21.98
N ARG A 67 25.95 -32.67 -22.49
CA ARG A 67 25.58 -32.97 -23.89
C ARG A 67 26.49 -32.28 -24.88
N LEU A 68 26.90 -31.05 -24.58
CA LEU A 68 27.78 -30.27 -25.44
C LEU A 68 29.13 -30.96 -25.63
N VAL A 69 29.70 -31.57 -24.59
CA VAL A 69 30.94 -32.37 -24.69
C VAL A 69 30.82 -33.41 -25.81
N PHE A 70 29.78 -34.25 -25.74
CA PHE A 70 29.62 -35.36 -26.69
C PHE A 70 29.18 -34.89 -28.08
N LYS A 71 28.31 -33.87 -28.15
CA LYS A 71 27.91 -33.28 -29.44
C LYS A 71 29.05 -32.61 -30.16
N ASN A 72 29.95 -31.94 -29.45
CA ASN A 72 31.16 -31.37 -30.05
C ASN A 72 32.07 -32.47 -30.59
N ALA A 73 32.26 -33.55 -29.83
CA ALA A 73 33.04 -34.70 -30.30
C ALA A 73 32.43 -35.32 -31.56
N MET A 74 31.12 -35.58 -31.57
CA MET A 74 30.44 -36.14 -32.74
C MET A 74 30.38 -35.17 -33.94
N ARG A 75 30.44 -33.86 -33.69
CA ARG A 75 30.48 -32.85 -34.76
C ARG A 75 31.86 -32.76 -35.42
N TYR A 76 32.92 -32.95 -34.65
CA TYR A 76 34.29 -32.79 -35.15
C TYR A 76 34.86 -34.09 -35.76
N ASN A 77 34.53 -35.25 -35.18
CA ASN A 77 35.06 -36.55 -35.57
C ASN A 77 34.10 -37.26 -36.53
N GLU A 78 34.61 -38.13 -37.41
CA GLU A 78 33.77 -38.92 -38.32
C GLU A 78 33.06 -40.07 -37.60
N GLU A 79 31.88 -40.49 -38.09
CA GLU A 79 31.01 -41.48 -37.40
C GLU A 79 31.68 -42.82 -37.06
N LYS A 80 32.73 -43.19 -37.81
CA LYS A 80 33.44 -44.46 -37.65
C LYS A 80 34.68 -44.37 -36.75
N GLU A 81 35.06 -43.17 -36.34
CA GLU A 81 36.21 -42.97 -35.46
C GLU A 81 35.84 -43.33 -34.02
N ASP A 82 36.80 -43.90 -33.29
CA ASP A 82 36.57 -44.36 -31.92
C ASP A 82 36.02 -43.24 -31.02
N VAL A 83 36.49 -41.99 -31.18
CA VAL A 83 36.02 -40.84 -30.39
C VAL A 83 34.56 -40.53 -30.65
N TYR A 84 34.08 -40.65 -31.89
CA TYR A 84 32.67 -40.49 -32.22
C TYR A 84 31.83 -41.57 -31.54
N VAL A 85 32.21 -42.84 -31.72
CA VAL A 85 31.48 -43.99 -31.16
C VAL A 85 31.43 -43.94 -29.63
N MET A 86 32.55 -43.55 -29.00
CA MET A 86 32.63 -43.34 -27.55
C MET A 86 31.70 -42.22 -27.09
N ALA A 87 31.67 -41.09 -27.81
CA ALA A 87 30.82 -39.95 -27.49
C ALA A 87 29.32 -40.29 -27.61
N GLU A 88 28.93 -40.94 -28.71
CA GLU A 88 27.56 -41.39 -28.95
C GLU A 88 27.08 -42.32 -27.84
N SER A 89 27.89 -43.33 -27.51
CA SER A 89 27.56 -44.32 -26.48
C SER A 89 27.46 -43.71 -25.08
N LEU A 90 28.29 -42.72 -24.75
CA LEU A 90 28.23 -42.03 -23.46
C LEU A 90 27.04 -41.06 -23.39
N LEU A 91 26.72 -40.38 -24.49
CA LEU A 91 25.56 -39.51 -24.59
C LEU A 91 24.27 -40.30 -24.41
N GLU A 92 24.12 -41.46 -25.06
CA GLU A 92 22.96 -42.34 -24.90
C GLU A 92 22.78 -42.75 -23.42
N LYS A 93 23.84 -43.29 -22.79
CA LYS A 93 23.81 -43.65 -21.36
C LYS A 93 23.45 -42.48 -20.44
N PHE A 94 23.92 -41.28 -20.78
CA PHE A 94 23.63 -40.08 -20.03
C PHE A 94 22.15 -39.68 -20.15
N GLU A 95 21.60 -39.70 -21.37
CA GLU A 95 20.19 -39.38 -21.63
C GLU A 95 19.24 -40.40 -20.98
N GLU A 96 19.55 -41.70 -21.04
CA GLU A 96 18.78 -42.74 -20.34
C GLU A 96 18.69 -42.47 -18.83
N LYS A 97 19.82 -42.16 -18.19
CA LYS A 97 19.86 -41.83 -16.77
C LYS A 97 19.15 -40.51 -16.46
N TRP A 98 19.25 -39.54 -17.36
CA TRP A 98 18.57 -38.25 -17.22
C TRP A 98 17.05 -38.42 -17.21
N LEU A 99 16.50 -39.27 -18.08
CA LEU A 99 15.07 -39.56 -18.12
C LEU A 99 14.53 -40.15 -16.81
N LEU A 100 15.35 -40.88 -16.05
CA LEU A 100 14.98 -41.40 -14.73
C LEU A 100 14.94 -40.32 -13.63
N ILE A 101 15.70 -39.25 -13.81
CA ILE A 101 15.86 -38.17 -12.81
C ILE A 101 14.89 -37.02 -13.10
N MET A 102 14.63 -36.73 -14.38
CA MET A 102 13.83 -35.60 -14.85
C MET A 102 12.44 -35.48 -14.20
N PRO A 103 11.60 -36.54 -14.15
CA PRO A 103 10.27 -36.43 -13.54
C PRO A 103 10.33 -36.01 -12.07
N LYS A 104 11.32 -36.53 -11.33
CA LYS A 104 11.51 -36.18 -9.90
C LYS A 104 11.95 -34.74 -9.72
N LEU A 105 12.81 -34.22 -10.62
CA LEU A 105 13.21 -32.82 -10.58
C LEU A 105 12.03 -31.89 -10.85
N VAL A 106 11.20 -32.20 -11.85
CA VAL A 106 10.02 -31.38 -12.18
C VAL A 106 9.00 -31.38 -11.04
N GLU A 107 8.76 -32.55 -10.42
CA GLU A 107 7.86 -32.65 -9.28
C GLU A 107 8.39 -31.86 -8.06
N GLU A 108 9.70 -31.94 -7.79
CA GLU A 108 10.32 -31.19 -6.70
C GLU A 108 10.31 -29.67 -6.95
N GLU A 109 10.60 -29.23 -8.19
CA GLU A 109 10.49 -27.82 -8.60
C GLU A 109 9.06 -27.31 -8.41
N LYS A 110 8.06 -28.10 -8.79
CA LYS A 110 6.65 -27.74 -8.59
C LYS A 110 6.28 -27.62 -7.12
N LYS A 111 6.70 -28.58 -6.27
CA LYS A 111 6.45 -28.52 -4.83
C LYS A 111 7.04 -27.28 -4.19
N GLN A 112 8.27 -26.90 -4.56
CA GLN A 112 8.89 -25.69 -4.05
C GLN A 112 8.10 -24.43 -4.42
N VAL A 113 7.61 -24.35 -5.65
CA VAL A 113 6.74 -23.24 -6.10
C VAL A 113 5.43 -23.22 -5.32
N ASP A 114 4.79 -24.37 -5.14
CA ASP A 114 3.53 -24.48 -4.40
C ASP A 114 3.70 -24.10 -2.92
N GLU A 115 4.78 -24.57 -2.27
CA GLU A 115 5.13 -24.22 -0.87
C GLU A 115 5.44 -22.73 -0.72
N GLU A 116 6.15 -22.13 -1.66
CA GLU A 116 6.46 -20.70 -1.65
C GLU A 116 5.20 -19.84 -1.86
N ALA A 117 4.31 -20.26 -2.76
CA ALA A 117 3.01 -19.63 -2.97
C ALA A 117 2.14 -19.72 -1.72
N GLU A 118 2.08 -20.88 -1.05
CA GLU A 118 1.34 -21.05 0.20
C GLU A 118 1.90 -20.15 1.32
N LYS A 119 3.23 -20.08 1.45
CA LYS A 119 3.88 -19.19 2.42
C LYS A 119 3.55 -17.73 2.16
N HIS A 120 3.53 -17.32 0.89
CA HIS A 120 3.15 -15.96 0.50
C HIS A 120 1.67 -15.68 0.83
N ALA A 121 0.76 -16.60 0.52
CA ALA A 121 -0.66 -16.50 0.83
C ALA A 121 -0.90 -16.39 2.34
N ASN A 122 -0.24 -17.22 3.16
CA ASN A 122 -0.35 -17.17 4.62
C ASN A 122 0.17 -15.85 5.21
N LYS A 123 1.27 -15.31 4.66
CA LYS A 123 1.77 -14.00 5.06
C LYS A 123 0.77 -12.88 4.73
N GLN A 124 0.17 -12.93 3.54
CA GLN A 124 -0.86 -11.97 3.13
C GLN A 124 -2.09 -12.04 4.04
N LEU A 125 -2.59 -13.25 4.32
CA LEU A 125 -3.74 -13.48 5.21
C LEU A 125 -3.49 -12.93 6.62
N THR A 126 -2.27 -13.09 7.14
CA THR A 126 -1.88 -12.55 8.45
C THR A 126 -1.88 -11.02 8.45
N MET A 127 -1.39 -10.39 7.38
CA MET A 127 -1.39 -8.94 7.25
C MET A 127 -2.81 -8.38 7.12
N GLU A 128 -3.67 -9.04 6.34
CA GLU A 128 -5.08 -8.65 6.18
C GLU A 128 -5.85 -8.79 7.48
N ALA A 129 -5.62 -9.87 8.26
CA ALA A 129 -6.23 -10.04 9.56
C ALA A 129 -5.85 -8.91 10.54
N ALA A 130 -4.58 -8.51 10.58
CA ALA A 130 -4.12 -7.40 11.40
C ALA A 130 -4.72 -6.05 10.96
N GLN A 131 -4.85 -5.82 9.65
CA GLN A 131 -5.52 -4.63 9.12
C GLN A 131 -7.01 -4.60 9.47
N ALA A 132 -7.71 -5.73 9.37
CA ALA A 132 -9.11 -5.85 9.73
C ALA A 132 -9.33 -5.60 11.23
N GLU A 133 -8.45 -6.11 12.10
CA GLU A 133 -8.48 -5.83 13.54
C GLU A 133 -8.32 -4.33 13.83
N MET A 134 -7.31 -3.70 13.23
CA MET A 134 -7.11 -2.26 13.36
C MET A 134 -8.32 -1.45 12.89
N ALA A 135 -8.90 -1.81 11.73
CA ALA A 135 -10.09 -1.14 11.20
C ALA A 135 -11.29 -1.26 12.16
N ARG A 136 -11.48 -2.45 12.76
CA ARG A 136 -12.51 -2.69 13.77
C ARG A 136 -12.31 -1.80 15.00
N ASP A 137 -11.07 -1.68 15.50
CA ASP A 137 -10.77 -0.86 16.67
C ASP A 137 -10.98 0.64 16.38
N LEU A 138 -10.55 1.14 15.22
CA LEU A 138 -10.83 2.53 14.83
C LEU A 138 -12.33 2.79 14.69
N SER A 139 -13.09 1.84 14.13
CA SER A 139 -14.55 1.98 14.01
C SER A 139 -15.21 2.07 15.40
N ASN A 140 -14.74 1.29 16.37
CA ASN A 140 -15.22 1.35 17.74
C ASN A 140 -14.87 2.68 18.42
N GLU A 141 -13.65 3.20 18.21
CA GLU A 141 -13.25 4.51 18.74
C GLU A 141 -14.10 5.66 18.15
N LEU A 142 -14.39 5.62 16.85
CA LEU A 142 -15.25 6.60 16.20
C LEU A 142 -16.66 6.59 16.79
N TYR A 143 -17.23 5.40 16.99
CA TYR A 143 -18.55 5.25 17.59
C TYR A 143 -18.61 5.85 19.01
N GLU A 144 -17.58 5.63 19.83
CA GLU A 144 -17.52 6.21 21.17
C GLU A 144 -17.42 7.75 21.13
N ILE A 145 -16.66 8.31 20.16
CA ILE A 145 -16.60 9.76 19.96
C ILE A 145 -17.97 10.32 19.57
N ASP A 146 -18.69 9.65 18.67
CA ASP A 146 -20.04 10.06 18.26
C ASP A 146 -21.01 10.08 19.44
N LEU A 147 -20.96 9.06 20.31
CA LEU A 147 -21.75 9.05 21.56
C LEU A 147 -21.40 10.22 22.49
N GLN A 148 -20.13 10.59 22.60
CA GLN A 148 -19.70 11.73 23.41
C GLN A 148 -20.14 13.07 22.80
N LEU A 149 -20.08 13.20 21.47
CA LEU A 149 -20.56 14.37 20.76
C LEU A 149 -22.07 14.54 20.95
N GLU A 150 -22.84 13.46 20.91
CA GLU A 150 -24.29 13.54 21.10
C GLU A 150 -24.64 13.96 22.54
N LYS A 151 -23.98 13.38 23.55
CA LYS A 151 -24.12 13.84 24.95
C LYS A 151 -23.77 15.31 25.12
N LEU A 152 -22.73 15.79 24.43
CA LEU A 152 -22.34 17.20 24.49
C LEU A 152 -23.38 18.10 23.81
N ARG A 153 -23.92 17.68 22.66
CA ARG A 153 -25.01 18.37 21.96
C ARG A 153 -26.24 18.49 22.86
N GLU A 154 -26.66 17.39 23.48
CA GLU A 154 -27.77 17.39 24.45
C GLU A 154 -27.50 18.33 25.63
N SER A 155 -26.28 18.32 26.18
CA SER A 155 -25.91 19.21 27.29
C SER A 155 -25.98 20.70 26.88
N VAL A 156 -25.60 21.04 25.65
CA VAL A 156 -25.75 22.40 25.12
C VAL A 156 -27.23 22.77 24.99
N VAL A 157 -28.04 21.89 24.38
CA VAL A 157 -29.49 22.10 24.23
C VAL A 157 -30.15 22.35 25.59
N GLN A 158 -29.84 21.52 26.61
CA GLN A 158 -30.39 21.66 27.96
C GLN A 158 -29.99 22.97 28.66
N ARG A 159 -28.82 23.52 28.34
CA ARG A 159 -28.35 24.81 28.92
C ARG A 159 -28.84 26.02 28.12
N CYS A 160 -29.39 25.84 26.93
CA CYS A 160 -29.96 26.93 26.16
C CYS A 160 -31.32 27.32 26.75
N ARG A 161 -31.43 28.54 27.30
CA ARG A 161 -32.75 29.08 27.68
C ARG A 161 -33.60 29.36 26.44
N LYS A 162 -34.91 29.40 26.59
CA LYS A 162 -35.83 29.86 25.52
C LYS A 162 -35.66 31.35 25.23
N LEU A 163 -35.70 31.73 23.95
CA LEU A 163 -35.85 33.14 23.56
C LEU A 163 -37.25 33.63 23.95
N SER A 164 -37.33 34.82 24.53
CA SER A 164 -38.64 35.44 24.79
C SER A 164 -39.31 35.87 23.48
N THR A 165 -40.63 36.07 23.50
CA THR A 165 -41.40 36.57 22.35
C THR A 165 -40.84 37.88 21.80
N GLN A 166 -40.38 38.77 22.67
CA GLN A 166 -39.77 40.04 22.27
C GLN A 166 -38.43 39.81 21.55
N GLU A 167 -37.62 38.85 22.01
CA GLU A 167 -36.35 38.51 21.37
C GLU A 167 -36.57 37.85 20.00
N LYS A 168 -37.58 36.98 19.87
CA LYS A 168 -37.98 36.37 18.59
C LYS A 168 -38.45 37.42 17.59
N LYS A 169 -39.29 38.37 18.02
CA LYS A 169 -39.75 39.49 17.18
C LYS A 169 -38.59 40.38 16.74
N GLY A 170 -37.65 40.68 17.66
CA GLY A 170 -36.44 41.42 17.35
C GLY A 170 -35.53 40.70 16.34
N LEU A 171 -35.41 39.38 16.46
CA LEU A 171 -34.66 38.54 15.53
C LEU A 171 -35.27 38.56 14.12
N SER A 172 -36.59 38.37 14.02
CA SER A 172 -37.32 38.43 12.74
C SER A 172 -37.10 39.79 12.03
N ALA A 173 -37.24 40.89 12.76
CA ALA A 173 -37.00 42.22 12.21
C ALA A 173 -35.52 42.43 11.80
N ALA A 174 -34.58 41.85 12.53
CA ALA A 174 -33.15 41.96 12.24
C ALA A 174 -32.71 41.13 11.02
N LEU A 175 -33.36 39.99 10.75
CA LEU A 175 -33.13 39.18 9.55
C LEU A 175 -33.45 39.97 8.27
N GLY A 176 -34.52 40.76 8.27
CA GLY A 176 -34.89 41.62 7.13
C GLY A 176 -33.91 42.78 6.86
N ARG A 177 -32.91 42.99 7.73
CA ARG A 177 -31.88 44.02 7.58
C ARG A 177 -30.54 43.48 7.11
N LEU A 178 -30.42 42.16 6.92
CA LEU A 178 -29.18 41.55 6.48
C LEU A 178 -28.90 41.80 4.99
N SER A 179 -27.62 41.69 4.62
CA SER A 179 -27.21 41.59 3.23
C SER A 179 -27.74 40.28 2.61
N PRO A 180 -27.93 40.19 1.28
CA PRO A 180 -28.36 38.96 0.62
C PRO A 180 -27.45 37.75 0.93
N GLU A 181 -26.14 37.98 1.05
CA GLU A 181 -25.16 36.93 1.32
C GLU A 181 -25.27 36.43 2.77
N ASP A 182 -25.43 37.33 3.75
CA ASP A 182 -25.58 36.96 5.15
C ASP A 182 -26.96 36.35 5.43
N LEU A 183 -28.00 36.79 4.72
CA LEU A 183 -29.32 36.17 4.78
C LEU A 183 -29.25 34.72 4.27
N SER A 184 -28.55 34.46 3.16
CA SER A 184 -28.34 33.10 2.66
C SER A 184 -27.59 32.21 3.68
N LYS A 185 -26.55 32.75 4.33
CA LYS A 185 -25.84 32.05 5.42
C LYS A 185 -26.76 31.75 6.61
N ALA A 186 -27.59 32.70 7.02
CA ALA A 186 -28.56 32.51 8.10
C ALA A 186 -29.60 31.42 7.75
N LEU A 187 -30.16 31.44 6.54
CA LEU A 187 -31.11 30.43 6.07
C LEU A 187 -30.46 29.04 5.96
N LYS A 188 -29.19 28.97 5.57
CA LYS A 188 -28.42 27.72 5.59
C LYS A 188 -28.31 27.14 7.00
N MET A 189 -28.11 27.98 8.03
CA MET A 189 -28.08 27.53 9.43
C MET A 189 -29.41 26.93 9.89
N VAL A 190 -30.54 27.36 9.32
CA VAL A 190 -31.86 26.73 9.56
C VAL A 190 -31.92 25.37 8.88
N SER A 191 -31.46 25.26 7.63
CA SER A 191 -31.44 23.98 6.90
C SER A 191 -30.56 22.91 7.55
N GLU A 192 -29.50 23.30 8.26
CA GLU A 192 -28.66 22.38 9.03
C GLU A 192 -29.40 21.69 10.18
N SER A 193 -30.46 22.32 10.71
CA SER A 193 -31.32 21.74 11.75
C SER A 193 -32.62 21.15 11.18
N ASN A 194 -33.02 21.56 9.99
CA ASN A 194 -34.19 21.05 9.27
C ASN A 194 -33.82 20.82 7.78
N PRO A 195 -33.35 19.62 7.41
CA PRO A 195 -32.91 19.33 6.04
C PRO A 195 -33.99 19.52 4.97
N SER A 196 -35.26 19.50 5.34
CA SER A 196 -36.40 19.72 4.43
C SER A 196 -36.68 21.21 4.15
N PHE A 197 -35.98 22.13 4.82
CA PHE A 197 -36.15 23.57 4.63
C PHE A 197 -35.48 24.04 3.33
N PRO A 198 -36.21 24.68 2.40
CA PRO A 198 -35.70 25.04 1.07
C PRO A 198 -34.84 26.32 1.10
N ALA A 199 -33.71 26.30 1.80
CA ALA A 199 -32.85 27.49 2.00
C ALA A 199 -32.31 28.15 0.72
N GLY A 200 -32.32 27.46 -0.41
CA GLY A 200 -31.87 27.97 -1.72
C GLY A 200 -32.99 28.46 -2.65
N ALA A 201 -34.25 28.42 -2.22
CA ALA A 201 -35.36 28.90 -3.03
C ALA A 201 -35.41 30.44 -3.07
N PRO A 202 -35.94 31.03 -4.15
CA PRO A 202 -36.03 32.49 -4.33
C PRO A 202 -36.96 33.17 -3.32
N GLU A 203 -37.95 32.45 -2.81
CA GLU A 203 -38.86 32.89 -1.75
C GLU A 203 -39.02 31.76 -0.74
N VAL A 204 -38.82 32.09 0.55
CA VAL A 204 -38.83 31.12 1.64
C VAL A 204 -39.54 31.71 2.85
N GLU A 205 -40.53 30.99 3.37
CA GLU A 205 -41.20 31.34 4.61
C GLU A 205 -40.47 30.71 5.80
N LEU A 206 -39.99 31.54 6.72
CA LEU A 206 -39.33 31.10 7.95
C LEU A 206 -40.22 31.40 9.16
N ASP A 207 -40.83 30.36 9.70
CA ASP A 207 -41.55 30.44 10.98
C ASP A 207 -40.55 30.39 12.15
N ILE A 208 -40.39 31.52 12.84
CA ILE A 208 -39.49 31.70 13.98
C ILE A 208 -40.00 30.96 15.23
N ASP A 209 -41.30 30.70 15.34
CA ASP A 209 -41.87 30.06 16.53
C ASP A 209 -41.75 28.54 16.52
N VAL A 210 -41.59 27.94 15.35
CA VAL A 210 -41.43 26.48 15.15
C VAL A 210 -39.96 26.03 15.24
N GLN A 211 -38.99 26.95 15.15
CA GLN A 211 -37.57 26.58 15.19
C GLN A 211 -37.11 26.13 16.59
N THR A 212 -36.11 25.24 16.62
CA THR A 212 -35.50 24.81 17.89
C THR A 212 -34.80 25.97 18.61
N ASP A 213 -34.79 25.93 19.94
CA ASP A 213 -34.14 26.97 20.77
C ASP A 213 -32.67 27.18 20.39
N VAL A 214 -31.95 26.10 20.02
CA VAL A 214 -30.55 26.17 19.57
C VAL A 214 -30.44 26.89 18.23
N THR A 215 -31.30 26.56 17.25
CA THR A 215 -31.32 27.23 15.94
C THR A 215 -31.60 28.73 16.11
N LEU A 216 -32.56 29.10 16.98
CA LEU A 216 -32.89 30.50 17.28
C LEU A 216 -31.73 31.26 17.92
N TRP A 217 -31.01 30.65 18.86
CA TRP A 217 -29.81 31.28 19.43
C TRP A 217 -28.68 31.41 18.42
N ARG A 218 -28.43 30.39 17.60
CA ARG A 218 -27.43 30.43 16.52
C ARG A 218 -27.74 31.58 15.55
N LEU A 219 -28.99 31.68 15.11
CA LEU A 219 -29.47 32.79 14.27
C LEU A 219 -29.29 34.14 14.94
N LYS A 220 -29.70 34.27 16.21
CA LYS A 220 -29.59 35.53 16.96
C LYS A 220 -28.15 36.02 17.08
N VAL A 221 -27.22 35.13 17.42
CA VAL A 221 -25.79 35.48 17.51
C VAL A 221 -25.25 35.88 16.14
N PHE A 222 -25.51 35.09 15.11
CA PHE A 222 -25.06 35.38 13.75
C PHE A 222 -25.58 36.72 13.22
N VAL A 223 -26.89 36.98 13.34
CA VAL A 223 -27.54 38.22 12.89
C VAL A 223 -26.94 39.44 13.62
N GLN A 224 -26.71 39.32 14.93
CA GLN A 224 -26.08 40.39 15.71
C GLN A 224 -24.64 40.68 15.26
N GLU A 225 -23.86 39.66 14.93
CA GLU A 225 -22.49 39.81 14.44
C GLU A 225 -22.45 40.40 13.02
N ALA A 226 -23.29 39.90 12.11
CA ALA A 226 -23.40 40.40 10.74
C ALA A 226 -23.80 41.88 10.70
N LEU A 227 -24.81 42.28 11.48
CA LEU A 227 -25.23 43.69 11.57
C LEU A 227 -24.16 44.59 12.22
N LYS A 228 -23.42 44.09 13.21
CA LYS A 228 -22.28 44.83 13.78
C LYS A 228 -21.15 45.01 12.77
N ALA A 229 -20.88 44.02 11.93
CA ALA A 229 -19.89 44.12 10.86
C ALA A 229 -20.32 45.11 9.77
N ALA A 230 -21.59 45.04 9.33
CA ALA A 230 -22.17 45.97 8.36
C ALA A 230 -22.18 47.43 8.83
N ASN A 231 -22.39 47.66 10.13
CA ASN A 231 -22.31 49.02 10.71
C ASN A 231 -20.87 49.55 10.82
N LYS A 232 -19.86 48.66 10.90
CA LYS A 232 -18.45 49.06 10.88
C LYS A 232 -17.92 49.34 9.47
N SER A 233 -18.47 48.69 8.44
CA SER A 233 -18.13 48.98 7.04
C SER A 233 -18.81 50.23 6.49
N SER A 234 -19.95 50.64 7.09
CA SER A 234 -20.70 51.86 6.72
C SER A 234 -20.23 53.13 7.45
N GLY A 235 -19.42 53.00 8.52
CA GLY A 235 -18.97 54.11 9.36
C GLY A 235 -17.48 54.41 9.17
N GLY A 236 -17.16 55.42 8.36
CA GLY A 236 -15.83 56.04 8.35
C GLY A 236 -15.49 56.61 9.74
N THR A 237 -14.30 56.24 10.24
CA THR A 237 -13.54 56.81 11.36
C THR A 237 -14.30 57.73 12.34
N ASN A 238 -14.62 57.21 13.52
CA ASN A 238 -14.39 57.98 14.75
C ASN A 238 -14.06 57.05 15.91
N ALA A 239 -12.84 57.18 16.40
CA ALA A 239 -12.41 56.58 17.65
C ALA A 239 -13.16 57.26 18.79
N GLN A 240 -14.17 56.59 19.34
CA GLN A 240 -14.64 56.91 20.67
C GLN A 240 -14.85 55.63 21.46
N ASN A 241 -13.96 55.52 22.45
CA ASN A 241 -13.93 54.57 23.54
C ASN A 241 -15.32 54.49 24.18
N ASN A 242 -15.95 53.32 24.12
CA ASN A 242 -16.94 52.96 25.13
C ASN A 242 -16.91 51.46 25.38
N ASN A 243 -16.50 51.12 26.60
CA ASN A 243 -16.39 49.79 27.15
C ASN A 243 -17.76 49.09 27.13
N ASN A 244 -17.85 47.95 26.45
CA ASN A 244 -18.85 46.93 26.77
C ASN A 244 -18.13 45.58 26.90
N THR A 245 -17.85 45.21 28.15
CA THR A 245 -16.87 44.22 28.60
C THR A 245 -17.34 42.76 28.54
N GLY A 246 -18.51 42.44 27.98
CA GLY A 246 -19.04 41.06 28.02
C GLY A 246 -18.60 40.10 26.91
N THR A 247 -18.33 40.59 25.69
CA THR A 247 -18.13 39.72 24.51
C THR A 247 -16.67 39.44 24.16
N GLY A 248 -15.74 40.27 24.65
CA GLY A 248 -14.30 40.11 24.39
C GLY A 248 -13.66 38.96 25.17
N GLU A 249 -14.12 38.70 26.40
CA GLU A 249 -13.61 37.61 27.24
C GLU A 249 -14.09 36.24 26.75
N ILE A 250 -15.33 36.12 26.27
CA ILE A 250 -15.88 34.86 25.75
C ILE A 250 -15.13 34.42 24.48
N ASN A 251 -14.81 35.36 23.58
CA ASN A 251 -14.04 35.06 22.37
C ASN A 251 -12.56 34.74 22.66
N LYS A 252 -11.93 35.40 23.63
CA LYS A 252 -10.57 35.04 24.06
C LYS A 252 -10.53 33.67 24.74
N ASN A 253 -11.52 33.34 25.57
CA ASN A 253 -11.63 32.05 26.24
C ASN A 253 -11.92 30.91 25.26
N ASN A 254 -12.73 31.14 24.23
CA ASN A 254 -12.98 30.15 23.18
C ASN A 254 -11.77 29.92 22.27
N ALA A 255 -11.02 30.97 21.92
CA ALA A 255 -9.78 30.84 21.17
C ALA A 255 -8.69 30.10 21.97
N LYS A 256 -8.59 30.38 23.28
CA LYS A 256 -7.68 29.69 24.19
C LYS A 256 -8.05 28.21 24.34
N ARG A 257 -9.33 27.89 24.58
CA ARG A 257 -9.83 26.51 24.63
C ARG A 257 -9.62 25.76 23.32
N ARG A 258 -9.82 26.40 22.16
CA ARG A 258 -9.56 25.77 20.85
C ARG A 258 -8.09 25.41 20.66
N ARG A 259 -7.16 26.25 21.10
CA ARG A 259 -5.72 25.94 21.08
C ARG A 259 -5.37 24.80 22.03
N GLU A 260 -5.89 24.83 23.26
CA GLU A 260 -5.65 23.77 24.24
C GLU A 260 -6.17 22.39 23.77
N ILE A 261 -7.33 22.35 23.11
CA ILE A 261 -7.88 21.12 22.51
C ILE A 261 -6.99 20.63 21.35
N SER A 262 -6.55 21.54 20.47
CA SER A 262 -5.66 21.20 19.36
C SER A 262 -4.31 20.64 19.86
N ASP A 263 -3.76 21.23 20.92
CA ASP A 263 -2.50 20.78 21.51
C ASP A 263 -2.64 19.44 22.25
N ALA A 264 -3.80 19.18 22.87
CA ALA A 264 -4.10 17.91 23.52
C ALA A 264 -4.24 16.76 22.50
N ILE A 265 -4.92 17.01 21.37
CA ILE A 265 -5.05 16.05 20.27
C ILE A 265 -3.66 15.70 19.72
N ASN A 266 -2.84 16.71 19.43
CA ASN A 266 -1.47 16.49 18.91
C ASN A 266 -0.58 15.71 19.90
N LYS A 267 -0.68 15.98 21.21
CA LYS A 267 0.04 15.21 22.24
C LYS A 267 -0.42 13.74 22.29
N ALA A 268 -1.72 13.47 22.16
CA ALA A 268 -2.25 12.12 22.14
C ALA A 268 -1.77 11.33 20.91
N SER A 269 -1.76 11.96 19.74
CA SER A 269 -1.25 11.39 18.49
C SER A 269 0.24 11.03 18.57
N ILE A 270 1.08 11.91 19.14
CA ILE A 270 2.51 11.67 19.32
C ILE A 270 2.77 10.54 20.31
N LYS A 271 1.92 10.37 21.33
CA LYS A 271 2.07 9.31 22.34
C LYS A 271 1.68 7.93 21.79
N ARG A 272 0.69 7.86 20.88
CA ARG A 272 0.35 6.62 20.14
C ARG A 272 1.46 6.22 19.16
N ALA A 273 2.05 7.18 18.44
CA ALA A 273 3.13 6.92 17.48
C ALA A 273 4.45 6.45 18.12
N LYS A 274 4.66 6.64 19.43
CA LYS A 274 5.83 6.17 20.17
C LYS A 274 5.64 4.80 20.86
N LYS A 275 4.44 4.23 20.78
CA LYS A 275 4.06 2.96 21.42
C LYS A 275 3.78 1.82 20.43
N ALA A 276 3.68 2.14 19.14
CA ALA A 276 3.71 1.20 18.03
C ALA A 276 5.15 1.09 17.50
#